data_AF-A0A2T6F2P2-F1
#
_entry.id   AF-A0A2T6F2P2-F1
#
_cell.length_a   1.000
_cell.length_b   1.000
_cell.length_c   1.000
_cell.angle_alpha   90.00
_cell.angle_beta   90.00
_cell.angle_gamma   90.00
#
_symmetry.space_group_name_H-M   'P 1'
#
loop_
_entity.id
_entity.type
_entity.pdbx_description
1 polymer ?
#
loop_
_entity_poly.entity_id
_entity_poly.type
_entity_poly.pdbx_seq_one_letter_code
_entity_poly.pdbx_strand_id
1 'polypeptide(L)'
;MTKEQTQEIKARLRSPETAIPPMTDPLGKHWRQPRRETISLDDTHALMDASSFAQLADYSSTHPSGVYPGKMWKRHDGLFDRRCKTEDRVWLLCWFGECDDPTKCSNNYRQILVA
;
A
#
# COMPACT_ATOMS: atom_id res chain seq x y z
N MET A 1 -14.81 -12.91 -7.09
CA MET A 1 -13.49 -13.53 -6.88
C MET A 1 -13.71 -14.91 -6.30
N THR A 2 -13.29 -15.97 -7.00
CA THR A 2 -13.50 -17.35 -6.55
C THR A 2 -12.45 -17.74 -5.50
N LYS A 3 -12.75 -18.74 -4.67
CA LYS A 3 -11.80 -19.24 -3.65
C LYS A 3 -10.47 -19.70 -4.25
N GLU A 4 -10.51 -20.20 -5.49
CA GLU A 4 -9.32 -20.60 -6.27
C GLU A 4 -8.45 -19.41 -6.67
N GLN A 5 -9.03 -18.29 -7.11
CA GLN A 5 -8.27 -17.07 -7.42
C GLN A 5 -7.55 -16.53 -6.17
N THR A 6 -8.20 -16.57 -5.01
CA THR A 6 -7.57 -16.16 -3.73
C THR A 6 -6.45 -17.13 -3.32
N GLN A 7 -6.58 -18.43 -3.57
CA GLN A 7 -5.53 -19.41 -3.27
C GLN A 7 -4.32 -19.30 -4.21
N GLU A 8 -4.55 -19.04 -5.49
CA GLU A 8 -3.48 -18.88 -6.49
C GLU A 8 -2.68 -17.58 -6.26
N ILE A 9 -3.37 -16.50 -5.87
CA ILE A 9 -2.72 -15.26 -5.41
C ILE A 9 -1.89 -15.54 -4.17
N LYS A 10 -2.45 -16.22 -3.15
CA LYS A 10 -1.70 -16.62 -1.95
C LYS A 10 -0.47 -17.48 -2.24
N ALA A 11 -0.50 -18.30 -3.29
CA ALA A 11 0.63 -19.13 -3.71
C ALA A 11 1.76 -18.36 -4.41
N ARG A 12 1.47 -17.19 -5.01
CA ARG A 12 2.46 -16.33 -5.70
C ARG A 12 3.06 -15.25 -4.81
N LEU A 13 2.43 -14.97 -3.67
CA LEU A 13 2.96 -14.09 -2.62
C LEU A 13 4.23 -14.72 -2.04
N ARG A 14 5.40 -14.29 -2.51
CA ARG A 14 6.70 -14.60 -1.89
C ARG A 14 6.70 -14.08 -0.45
N SER A 15 7.49 -14.72 0.42
CA SER A 15 7.60 -14.40 1.85
C SER A 15 7.61 -12.88 2.12
N PRO A 16 6.91 -12.42 3.17
CA PRO A 16 6.63 -10.99 3.45
C PRO A 16 7.85 -10.19 3.93
N GLU A 17 9.06 -10.73 3.85
CA GLU A 17 10.26 -9.98 4.21
C GLU A 17 10.62 -9.00 3.08
N THR A 18 10.34 -7.72 3.37
CA THR A 18 11.06 -6.52 2.90
C THR A 18 10.68 -5.90 1.55
N ALA A 19 9.40 -5.75 1.20
CA ALA A 19 9.02 -4.70 0.24
C ALA A 19 8.70 -3.36 0.93
N ILE A 20 8.06 -3.41 2.10
CA ILE A 20 7.78 -2.22 2.92
C ILE A 20 8.78 -2.18 4.08
N PRO A 21 9.67 -1.18 4.14
CA PRO A 21 10.63 -1.06 5.22
C PRO A 21 9.93 -0.74 6.55
N PRO A 22 10.55 -1.05 7.70
CA PRO A 22 10.03 -0.63 8.99
C PRO A 22 10.00 0.91 9.08
N MET A 23 8.94 1.44 9.69
CA MET A 23 8.83 2.88 9.93
C MET A 23 9.64 3.26 11.19
N THR A 24 10.85 3.77 10.98
CA THR A 24 11.81 4.13 12.04
C THR A 24 11.92 5.63 12.30
N ASP A 25 11.36 6.46 11.42
CA ASP A 25 11.39 7.91 11.55
C ASP A 25 10.62 8.39 12.80
N PRO A 26 11.16 9.34 13.60
CA PRO A 26 10.49 9.86 14.79
C PRO A 26 9.09 10.44 14.55
N LEU A 27 8.82 10.98 13.36
CA LEU A 27 7.50 11.49 12.97
C LEU A 27 6.49 10.36 12.73
N GLY A 28 6.98 9.14 12.46
CA GLY A 28 6.15 7.94 12.28
C GLY A 28 5.26 7.64 13.48
N LYS A 29 5.64 8.06 14.70
CA LYS A 29 4.81 7.89 15.91
C LYS A 29 3.45 8.60 15.83
N HIS A 30 3.32 9.59 14.96
CA HIS A 30 2.07 10.32 14.72
C HIS A 30 1.26 9.76 13.55
N TRP A 31 1.79 8.77 12.82
CA TRP A 31 1.14 8.13 11.70
C TRP A 31 0.53 6.79 12.11
N ARG A 32 -0.78 6.65 11.93
CA ARG A 32 -1.49 5.39 12.20
C ARG A 32 -1.64 4.61 10.89
N GLN A 33 -1.24 3.36 10.92
CA GLN A 33 -1.31 2.43 9.79
C GLN A 33 -1.35 0.99 10.30
N PRO A 34 -1.82 0.01 9.50
CA PRO A 34 -1.79 -1.39 9.87
C PRO A 34 -0.36 -1.90 10.08
N ARG A 35 -0.23 -3.03 10.79
CA ARG A 35 1.05 -3.74 10.91
C ARG A 35 1.44 -4.30 9.54
N ARG A 36 2.68 -4.09 9.11
CA ARG A 36 3.16 -4.57 7.81
C ARG A 36 2.97 -6.08 7.62
N GLU A 37 3.05 -6.85 8.70
CA GLU A 37 2.89 -8.31 8.70
C GLU A 37 1.46 -8.76 8.36
N THR A 38 0.46 -7.87 8.42
CA THR A 38 -0.91 -8.18 8.00
C THR A 38 -1.13 -7.95 6.50
N ILE A 39 -0.09 -7.52 5.77
CA ILE A 39 -0.12 -7.24 4.34
C ILE A 39 0.83 -8.21 3.64
N SER A 40 0.31 -8.95 2.66
CA SER A 40 1.12 -9.78 1.77
C SER A 40 1.25 -9.10 0.41
N LEU A 41 2.45 -9.06 -0.16
CA LEU A 41 2.74 -8.36 -1.41
C LEU A 41 3.26 -9.32 -2.49
N ASP A 42 2.88 -9.06 -3.73
CA ASP A 42 3.59 -9.53 -4.91
C ASP A 42 4.05 -8.33 -5.78
N ASP A 43 4.47 -8.59 -7.01
CA ASP A 43 4.97 -7.58 -7.95
C ASP A 43 3.88 -6.58 -8.40
N THR A 44 2.60 -6.88 -8.19
CA THR A 44 1.43 -6.14 -8.70
C THR A 44 0.32 -5.90 -7.67
N HIS A 45 0.17 -6.76 -6.67
CA HIS A 45 -0.94 -6.75 -5.72
C HIS A 45 -0.49 -6.71 -4.25
N ALA A 46 -1.39 -6.20 -3.41
CA ALA A 46 -1.32 -6.22 -1.96
C ALA A 46 -2.58 -6.88 -1.40
N LEU A 47 -2.42 -8.05 -0.79
CA LEU A 47 -3.50 -8.77 -0.12
C LEU A 47 -3.54 -8.36 1.35
N MET A 48 -4.71 -7.96 1.84
CA MET A 48 -4.94 -7.61 3.24
C MET A 48 -6.41 -7.86 3.63
N ASP A 49 -6.69 -7.88 4.94
CA ASP A 49 -8.07 -7.95 5.44
C ASP A 49 -8.75 -6.56 5.44
N ALA A 50 -10.08 -6.57 5.59
CA ALA A 50 -10.87 -5.34 5.64
C ALA A 50 -10.46 -4.40 6.80
N SER A 51 -9.99 -4.96 7.92
CA SER A 51 -9.51 -4.20 9.08
C SER A 51 -8.24 -3.42 8.76
N SER A 52 -7.27 -4.06 8.12
CA SER A 52 -6.02 -3.43 7.69
C SER A 52 -6.28 -2.36 6.63
N PHE A 53 -7.17 -2.66 5.68
CA PHE A 53 -7.61 -1.69 4.68
C PHE A 53 -8.25 -0.45 5.31
N ALA A 54 -9.10 -0.61 6.33
CA ALA A 54 -9.77 0.49 7.01
C ALA A 54 -8.79 1.39 7.79
N GLN A 55 -7.66 0.83 8.25
CA GLN A 55 -6.62 1.58 8.96
C GLN A 55 -5.72 2.43 8.04
N LEU A 56 -5.68 2.14 6.74
CA LEU A 56 -4.92 2.95 5.79
C LEU A 56 -5.60 4.32 5.59
N ALA A 57 -4.83 5.39 5.78
CA ALA A 57 -5.28 6.74 5.48
C ALA A 57 -5.54 6.90 3.97
N ASP A 58 -6.65 7.55 3.61
CA ASP A 58 -7.06 7.78 2.23
C ASP A 58 -6.49 9.09 1.69
N TYR A 59 -5.73 8.98 0.60
CA TYR A 59 -5.13 10.08 -0.13
C TYR A 59 -5.54 10.05 -1.61
N SER A 60 -6.81 9.76 -1.89
CA SER A 60 -7.35 9.74 -3.27
C SER A 60 -7.51 11.12 -3.91
N SER A 61 -7.25 12.21 -3.18
CA SER A 61 -7.37 13.60 -3.66
C SER A 61 -6.16 14.48 -3.30
N THR A 62 -5.19 13.96 -2.55
CA THR A 62 -4.05 14.72 -2.02
C THR A 62 -2.80 13.84 -1.93
N HIS A 63 -1.68 14.41 -1.49
CA HIS A 63 -0.46 13.65 -1.20
C HIS A 63 -0.15 13.69 0.32
N PRO A 64 0.38 12.60 0.89
CA PRO A 64 0.77 12.59 2.30
C PRO A 64 1.95 13.54 2.53
N SER A 65 1.85 14.36 3.58
CA SER A 65 2.98 15.13 4.11
C SER A 65 3.90 14.24 4.94
N GLY A 66 5.19 14.58 5.05
CA GLY A 66 6.18 13.77 5.76
C GLY A 66 6.57 12.52 4.96
N VAL A 67 7.76 12.58 4.37
CA VAL A 67 8.33 11.54 3.51
C VAL A 67 9.38 10.79 4.31
N TYR A 68 9.07 9.56 4.70
CA TYR A 68 9.99 8.66 5.40
C TYR A 68 9.66 7.21 5.07
N PRO A 69 10.66 6.31 5.04
CA PRO A 69 10.45 4.90 4.72
C PRO A 69 9.42 4.22 5.63
N GLY A 70 8.63 3.33 5.05
CA GLY A 70 7.68 2.47 5.75
C GLY A 70 6.31 3.11 5.98
N LYS A 71 6.16 4.40 5.67
CA LYS A 71 4.86 5.06 5.67
C LYS A 71 3.98 4.49 4.57
N MET A 72 2.77 4.08 4.92
CA MET A 72 1.77 3.50 4.04
C MET A 72 0.49 4.34 4.01
N TRP A 73 -0.18 4.33 2.86
CA TRP A 73 -1.48 4.94 2.66
C TRP A 73 -2.23 4.22 1.53
N LYS A 74 -3.53 4.51 1.37
CA LYS A 74 -4.31 4.06 0.21
C LYS A 74 -4.70 5.25 -0.66
N ARG A 75 -4.86 5.00 -1.95
CA ARG A 75 -5.44 5.95 -2.90
C ARG A 75 -6.14 5.21 -4.03
N HIS A 76 -7.00 5.91 -4.75
CA HIS A 76 -7.42 5.46 -6.07
C HIS A 76 -6.31 5.66 -7.13
N ASP A 77 -6.32 4.82 -8.15
CA ASP A 77 -5.42 4.87 -9.31
C ASP A 77 -5.61 6.14 -10.15
N GLY A 78 -6.86 6.60 -10.31
CA GLY A 78 -7.24 7.79 -11.07
C GLY A 78 -7.01 9.15 -10.39
N LEU A 79 -5.95 9.29 -9.58
CA LEU A 79 -5.64 10.57 -8.91
C LEU A 79 -5.54 11.69 -9.97
N PHE A 80 -6.52 12.59 -9.97
CA PHE A 80 -6.68 13.69 -10.93
C PHE A 80 -7.02 13.33 -12.39
N ASP A 81 -7.29 12.06 -12.72
CA ASP A 81 -7.82 11.71 -14.03
C ASP A 81 -9.34 11.94 -14.08
N ARG A 82 -9.74 13.03 -14.72
CA ARG A 82 -11.16 13.41 -14.91
C ARG A 82 -11.97 12.42 -15.75
N ARG A 83 -11.30 11.52 -16.48
CA ARG A 83 -11.94 10.49 -17.32
C ARG A 83 -12.14 9.18 -16.55
N CYS A 84 -11.47 9.00 -15.42
CA CYS A 84 -11.59 7.82 -14.58
C CYS A 84 -12.93 7.85 -13.81
N LYS A 85 -13.87 7.00 -14.25
CA LYS A 85 -15.17 6.85 -13.60
C LYS A 85 -15.00 6.16 -12.26
N THR A 86 -15.89 6.45 -11.33
CA THR A 86 -15.82 5.90 -9.96
C THR A 86 -15.89 4.38 -9.96
N GLU A 87 -16.71 3.78 -10.84
CA GLU A 87 -16.86 2.33 -10.97
C GLU A 87 -15.60 1.60 -11.48
N ASP A 88 -14.71 2.30 -12.19
CA ASP A 88 -13.50 1.72 -12.78
C ASP A 88 -12.27 1.83 -11.84
N ARG A 89 -12.42 2.54 -10.71
CA ARG A 89 -11.30 2.81 -9.81
C ARG A 89 -10.90 1.58 -9.02
N VAL A 90 -9.61 1.32 -9.00
CA VAL A 90 -9.03 0.35 -8.07
C VAL A 90 -8.41 1.05 -6.87
N TRP A 91 -8.37 0.35 -5.75
CA TRP A 91 -7.61 0.79 -4.59
C TRP A 91 -6.15 0.40 -4.78
N LEU A 92 -5.24 1.33 -4.50
CA LEU A 92 -3.81 1.10 -4.46
C LEU A 92 -3.31 1.27 -3.03
N LEU A 93 -2.52 0.31 -2.57
CA LEU A 93 -1.64 0.48 -1.41
C LEU A 93 -0.43 1.23 -1.93
N CYS A 94 -0.05 2.29 -1.26
CA CYS A 94 1.17 3.03 -1.55
C CYS A 94 2.07 3.04 -0.31
N TRP A 95 3.38 3.08 -0.53
CA TRP A 95 4.34 3.24 0.54
C TRP A 95 5.61 3.94 0.10
N PHE A 96 6.26 4.60 1.05
CA PHE A 96 7.62 5.08 0.87
C PHE A 96 8.61 3.95 1.14
N GLY A 97 9.44 3.62 0.15
CA GLY A 97 10.55 2.68 0.29
C GLY A 97 11.89 3.39 0.46
N GLU A 98 12.91 2.63 0.79
CA GLU A 98 14.30 3.12 0.82
C GLU A 98 14.82 3.35 -0.61
N CYS A 99 15.86 4.17 -0.73
CA CYS A 99 16.65 4.35 -1.95
C CYS A 99 18.09 4.69 -1.60
N ASP A 100 19.00 4.57 -2.58
CA ASP A 100 20.44 4.80 -2.38
C ASP A 100 20.78 6.23 -1.91
N ASP A 101 19.92 7.20 -2.24
CA ASP A 101 20.01 8.57 -1.74
C ASP A 101 19.28 8.67 -0.38
N PRO A 102 19.99 8.89 0.75
CA PRO A 102 19.37 8.93 2.07
C PRO A 102 18.44 10.13 2.29
N THR A 103 18.44 11.11 1.37
CA THR A 103 17.55 12.27 1.41
C THR A 103 16.23 12.05 0.68
N LYS A 104 16.05 10.89 0.05
CA LYS A 104 14.89 10.57 -0.77
C LYS A 104 14.22 9.27 -0.30
N CYS A 105 13.02 9.05 -0.80
CA CYS A 105 12.33 7.77 -0.69
C CYS A 105 11.80 7.37 -2.06
N SER A 106 11.76 6.06 -2.33
CA SER A 106 11.00 5.54 -3.45
C SER A 106 9.50 5.63 -3.16
N ASN A 107 8.67 5.89 -4.17
CA ASN A 107 7.21 5.89 -4.03
C ASN A 107 6.65 4.69 -4.77
N ASN A 108 6.24 3.67 -4.00
CA ASN A 108 5.83 2.38 -4.51
C ASN A 108 4.33 2.19 -4.37
N TYR A 109 3.73 1.38 -5.23
CA TYR A 109 2.31 1.04 -5.13
C TYR A 109 1.98 -0.35 -5.68
N ARG A 110 0.88 -0.92 -5.16
CA ARG A 110 0.30 -2.21 -5.57
C ARG A 110 -1.21 -2.14 -5.50
N GLN A 111 -1.91 -2.86 -6.35
CA GLN A 111 -3.37 -2.94 -6.29
C GLN A 111 -3.83 -3.72 -5.06
N ILE A 112 -4.76 -3.17 -4.29
CA ILE A 112 -5.29 -3.80 -3.09
C ILE A 112 -6.32 -4.85 -3.46
N LEU A 113 -6.16 -6.03 -2.86
CA LEU A 113 -7.14 -7.10 -2.81
C LEU A 113 -7.56 -7.26 -1.35
N VAL A 114 -8.85 -7.05 -1.07
CA VAL A 114 -9.41 -7.27 0.26
C VAL A 114 -9.97 -8.69 0.34
N ALA A 115 -9.49 -9.47 1.31
CA ALA A 115 -9.87 -10.86 1.54
C ALA A 115 -10.85 -11.03 2.72
#